data_AF-A0A3M0WMQ3-F1
#
_entry.id   AF-A0A3M0WMQ3-F1
#
_cell.length_a   1.000
_cell.length_b   1.000
_cell.length_c   1.000
_cell.angle_alpha   90.00
_cell.angle_beta   90.00
_cell.angle_gamma   90.00
#
_symmetry.space_group_name_H-M   'P 1'
#
loop_
_entity.id
_entity.type
_entity.pdbx_description
1 polymer ?
#
loop_
_entity_poly.entity_id
_entity_poly.type
_entity_poly.pdbx_seq_one_letter_code
_entity_poly.pdbx_strand_id
1 'polypeptide(L)'
;MRFRITNILLVSSLYDNYLFEEDGRLYELIRKEYLGLNLSHAPEITQVSNTREAIQKLNSGMQFQLILVTMHIEDSTAVEFAQELKAEGIDIPIVLIGFYNKALAAILNSNQKSVFDKVFVWTGDYRLIIGIIKYIEDRKNLENDVNNIGVQIILVIEDDIRYYSAFMPMIYTELFKQSQSLLDETVNLSHRYLRMRARPKIILCSDYESAENFYNQYKEYIQGIITDVEFPRNGKMDPKAGIRFAKKIKDEFIDIPVVIQSNVPDNEEVAYSIGASFLLKESPTLLHDLNKFMREQFSFGDFIFRNEQGHEVARAKNLYDLEKKIKTIPLESLIYHASRNHFSNWLKARTEFYLAHKLRPKKVSDFKDPEELRNLLIETVAEFRINRQRAVINDFNKETFDFTATFTRIGGGSIGGKARGLAFINYLIHTLELRNKFDDVEIAIPSLLVIGTEVFDEFIEKNNLYDFAIRSDNDEQINEKFRAAQYFPQEIIDALYEFLSIVNTPIAVRSSS
;
A
#
# COMPACT_ATOMS: atom_id res chain seq x y z
N MET A 1 -4.03 -16.29 -7.94
CA MET A 1 -5.15 -15.75 -7.13
C MET A 1 -4.58 -15.21 -5.82
N ARG A 2 -5.12 -14.11 -5.29
CA ARG A 2 -4.61 -13.48 -4.06
C ARG A 2 -5.11 -14.25 -2.84
N PHE A 3 -4.19 -14.68 -1.98
CA PHE A 3 -4.55 -15.24 -0.68
C PHE A 3 -5.02 -14.11 0.24
N ARG A 4 -6.15 -14.32 0.89
CA ARG A 4 -6.74 -13.35 1.82
C ARG A 4 -7.41 -14.09 2.95
N ILE A 5 -7.29 -13.56 4.16
CA ILE A 5 -7.95 -14.11 5.34
C ILE A 5 -9.30 -13.41 5.46
N THR A 6 -10.38 -14.18 5.33
CA THR A 6 -11.76 -13.70 5.46
C THR A 6 -12.48 -14.33 6.63
N ASN A 7 -12.12 -15.54 7.03
CA ASN A 7 -12.65 -16.22 8.20
C ASN A 7 -11.51 -16.72 9.08
N ILE A 8 -11.62 -16.44 10.38
CA ILE A 8 -10.68 -16.84 11.42
C ILE A 8 -11.43 -17.71 12.42
N LEU A 9 -10.86 -18.87 12.74
CA LEU A 9 -11.31 -19.68 13.88
C LEU A 9 -10.46 -19.28 15.08
N LEU A 10 -11.08 -18.68 16.10
CA LEU A 10 -10.44 -18.33 17.37
C LEU A 10 -10.78 -19.42 18.40
N VAL A 11 -9.79 -20.20 18.80
CA VAL A 11 -9.92 -21.26 19.80
C VAL A 11 -9.31 -20.76 21.10
N SER A 12 -10.18 -20.41 22.05
CA SER A 12 -9.76 -19.76 23.29
C SER A 12 -10.73 -20.07 24.41
N SER A 13 -10.23 -20.38 25.61
CA SER A 13 -11.07 -20.38 26.81
C SER A 13 -11.81 -19.05 26.98
N LEU A 14 -12.97 -19.07 27.65
CA LEU A 14 -13.74 -17.86 27.93
C LEU A 14 -12.92 -16.79 28.68
N TYR A 15 -12.00 -17.23 29.55
CA TYR A 15 -11.12 -16.33 30.30
C TYR A 15 -10.06 -15.68 29.42
N ASP A 16 -9.36 -16.46 28.58
CA ASP A 16 -8.38 -15.90 27.64
C ASP A 16 -9.07 -14.94 26.65
N ASN A 17 -10.25 -15.31 26.14
CA ASN A 17 -11.02 -14.44 25.25
C ASN A 17 -11.36 -13.11 25.93
N TYR A 18 -11.82 -13.15 27.19
CA TYR A 18 -12.10 -11.95 27.98
C TYR A 18 -10.85 -11.08 28.19
N LEU A 19 -9.66 -11.67 28.36
CA LEU A 19 -8.41 -10.91 28.49
C LEU A 19 -7.95 -10.26 27.17
N PHE A 20 -8.30 -10.83 26.03
CA PHE A 20 -8.03 -10.25 24.70
C PHE A 20 -9.09 -9.24 24.26
N GLU A 21 -10.31 -9.38 24.79
CA GLU A 21 -11.39 -8.42 24.61
C GLU A 21 -11.19 -7.19 25.48
N GLU A 22 -10.67 -6.10 24.91
CA GLU A 22 -10.75 -4.76 25.52
C GLU A 22 -12.24 -4.40 25.75
N ASP A 23 -12.77 -4.70 26.95
CA ASP A 23 -14.17 -4.51 27.36
C ASP A 23 -15.22 -5.19 26.45
N GLY A 24 -14.92 -6.37 25.88
CA GLY A 24 -15.85 -7.10 25.00
C GLY A 24 -15.89 -6.60 23.55
N ARG A 25 -14.98 -5.69 23.16
CA ARG A 25 -15.07 -4.96 21.88
C ARG A 25 -14.03 -5.35 20.84
N LEU A 26 -13.30 -6.46 21.02
CA LEU A 26 -12.21 -6.86 20.11
C LEU A 26 -12.64 -6.85 18.64
N TYR A 27 -13.78 -7.46 18.34
CA TYR A 27 -14.31 -7.52 16.98
C TYR A 27 -14.71 -6.13 16.43
N GLU A 28 -15.32 -5.28 17.27
CA GLU A 28 -15.68 -3.91 16.89
C GLU A 28 -14.44 -3.04 16.64
N LEU A 29 -13.40 -3.18 17.47
CA LEU A 29 -12.13 -2.47 17.34
C LEU A 29 -11.41 -2.87 16.05
N ILE A 30 -11.34 -4.17 15.75
CA ILE A 30 -10.76 -4.65 14.48
C ILE A 30 -11.55 -4.08 13.29
N ARG A 31 -12.89 -4.13 13.32
CA ARG A 31 -13.72 -3.57 12.24
C ARG A 31 -13.53 -2.06 12.08
N LYS A 32 -13.49 -1.32 13.18
CA LYS A 32 -13.27 0.12 13.20
C LYS A 32 -11.90 0.48 12.62
N GLU A 33 -10.87 -0.26 12.98
CA GLU A 33 -9.50 -0.04 12.48
C GLU A 33 -9.41 -0.36 10.98
N TYR A 34 -10.05 -1.44 10.51
CA TYR A 34 -10.13 -1.72 9.07
C TYR A 34 -10.83 -0.62 8.29
N LEU A 35 -11.93 -0.08 8.81
CA LEU A 35 -12.64 1.07 8.22
C LEU A 35 -11.77 2.33 8.23
N GLY A 36 -11.14 2.66 9.37
CA GLY A 36 -10.30 3.84 9.52
C GLY A 36 -9.06 3.83 8.60
N LEU A 37 -8.51 2.65 8.36
CA LEU A 37 -7.36 2.44 7.48
C LEU A 37 -7.74 2.22 6.00
N ASN A 38 -9.02 2.36 5.64
CA ASN A 38 -9.55 2.06 4.31
C ASN A 38 -9.12 0.68 3.79
N LEU A 39 -8.94 -0.29 4.68
CA LEU A 39 -8.78 -1.67 4.29
C LEU A 39 -10.10 -2.14 3.68
N SER A 40 -10.03 -3.18 2.86
CA SER A 40 -11.23 -3.88 2.40
C SER A 40 -11.96 -4.53 3.61
N HIS A 41 -12.76 -5.56 3.40
CA HIS A 41 -13.42 -6.28 4.52
C HIS A 41 -12.50 -6.76 5.66
N ALA A 42 -12.91 -6.46 6.90
CA ALA A 42 -12.42 -7.14 8.09
C ALA A 42 -12.79 -8.64 8.03
N PRO A 43 -11.94 -9.53 8.58
CA PRO A 43 -12.28 -10.95 8.65
C PRO A 43 -13.40 -11.19 9.67
N GLU A 44 -14.22 -12.19 9.39
CA GLU A 44 -15.15 -12.75 10.36
C GLU A 44 -14.40 -13.64 11.34
N ILE A 45 -14.68 -13.48 12.64
CA ILE A 45 -14.05 -14.25 13.71
C ILE A 45 -15.11 -15.17 14.31
N THR A 46 -14.90 -16.47 14.19
CA THR A 46 -15.71 -17.48 14.87
C THR A 46 -14.96 -17.94 16.11
N GLN A 47 -15.46 -17.62 17.29
CA GLN A 47 -14.87 -18.06 18.56
C GLN A 47 -15.48 -19.38 19.03
N VAL A 48 -14.64 -20.27 19.55
CA VAL A 48 -15.00 -21.53 20.18
C VAL A 48 -14.10 -21.76 21.40
N SER A 49 -14.58 -22.48 22.41
CA SER A 49 -13.85 -22.62 23.69
C SER A 49 -13.12 -23.95 23.87
N ASN A 50 -13.43 -24.94 23.04
CA ASN A 50 -12.93 -26.31 23.17
C ASN A 50 -12.58 -26.93 21.80
N THR A 51 -11.77 -27.98 21.87
CA THR A 51 -11.22 -28.72 20.73
C THR A 51 -12.32 -29.37 19.90
N ARG A 52 -13.29 -30.00 20.57
CA ARG A 52 -14.39 -30.69 19.90
C ARG A 52 -15.21 -29.74 19.03
N GLU A 53 -15.55 -28.57 19.54
CA GLU A 53 -16.30 -27.56 18.79
C GLU A 53 -15.47 -26.99 17.63
N ALA A 54 -14.17 -26.75 17.85
CA ALA A 54 -13.27 -26.31 16.79
C ALA A 54 -13.25 -27.29 15.60
N ILE A 55 -13.11 -28.59 15.87
CA ILE A 55 -13.13 -29.64 14.85
C ILE A 55 -14.51 -29.71 14.15
N GLN A 56 -15.60 -29.56 14.91
CA GLN A 56 -16.95 -29.49 14.31
C GLN A 56 -17.09 -28.30 13.35
N LYS A 57 -16.56 -27.13 13.70
CA LYS A 57 -16.58 -25.95 12.82
C LYS A 57 -15.75 -26.19 11.56
N LEU A 58 -14.55 -26.75 11.69
CA LEU A 58 -13.69 -27.08 10.55
C LEU A 58 -14.36 -28.07 9.59
N ASN A 59 -15.13 -29.01 10.12
CA ASN A 59 -15.88 -30.01 9.34
C ASN A 59 -17.26 -29.54 8.84
N SER A 60 -17.69 -28.33 9.20
CA SER A 60 -19.04 -27.83 8.85
C SER A 60 -19.17 -27.30 7.41
N GLY A 61 -18.08 -27.29 6.64
CA GLY A 61 -18.00 -26.72 5.30
C GLY A 61 -17.62 -25.23 5.27
N MET A 62 -17.49 -24.59 6.43
CA MET A 62 -16.97 -23.22 6.54
C MET A 62 -15.46 -23.20 6.24
N GLN A 63 -15.04 -22.35 5.31
CA GLN A 63 -13.63 -22.22 4.94
C GLN A 63 -12.94 -21.19 5.84
N PHE A 64 -12.10 -21.68 6.74
CA PHE A 64 -11.19 -20.87 7.55
C PHE A 64 -9.83 -20.73 6.84
N GLN A 65 -9.21 -19.55 6.95
CA GLN A 65 -7.87 -19.29 6.37
C GLN A 65 -6.79 -19.10 7.45
N LEU A 66 -7.20 -19.03 8.72
CA LEU A 66 -6.34 -18.85 9.87
C LEU A 66 -7.02 -19.44 11.11
N ILE A 67 -6.26 -20.19 11.89
CA ILE A 67 -6.63 -20.62 13.23
C ILE A 67 -5.77 -19.83 14.22
N LEU A 68 -6.44 -19.05 15.06
CA LEU A 68 -5.82 -18.41 16.21
C LEU A 68 -6.13 -19.26 17.44
N VAL A 69 -5.10 -19.66 18.17
CA VAL A 69 -5.26 -20.46 19.39
C VAL A 69 -4.61 -19.75 20.56
N THR A 70 -5.25 -19.79 21.71
CA THR A 70 -4.72 -19.21 22.95
C THR A 70 -4.07 -20.28 23.82
N MET A 71 -3.32 -19.87 24.85
CA MET A 71 -2.61 -20.83 25.71
C MET A 71 -3.55 -21.82 26.41
N HIS A 72 -4.76 -21.38 26.80
CA HIS A 72 -5.70 -22.18 27.55
C HIS A 72 -6.95 -22.47 26.71
N ILE A 73 -7.22 -23.76 26.51
CA ILE A 73 -8.43 -24.31 25.89
C ILE A 73 -9.09 -25.20 26.97
N GLU A 74 -10.41 -25.29 26.99
CA GLU A 74 -11.15 -25.93 28.11
C GLU A 74 -10.83 -27.42 28.30
N ASP A 75 -10.59 -28.15 27.20
CA ASP A 75 -10.51 -29.62 27.17
C ASP A 75 -9.14 -30.19 26.76
N SER A 76 -8.19 -29.35 26.34
CA SER A 76 -6.86 -29.77 25.88
C SER A 76 -5.85 -28.62 25.98
N THR A 77 -4.57 -28.90 25.73
CA THR A 77 -3.56 -27.85 25.57
C THR A 77 -3.50 -27.35 24.12
N ALA A 78 -3.08 -26.11 23.92
CA ALA A 78 -2.89 -25.55 22.57
C ALA A 78 -1.93 -26.39 21.70
N VAL A 79 -0.94 -27.04 22.33
CA VAL A 79 0.03 -27.90 21.65
C VAL A 79 -0.64 -29.19 21.16
N GLU A 80 -1.36 -29.89 22.04
CA GLU A 80 -2.08 -31.11 21.69
C GLU A 80 -3.11 -30.85 20.59
N PHE A 81 -3.88 -29.77 20.72
CA PHE A 81 -4.83 -29.34 19.69
C PHE A 81 -4.16 -29.12 18.33
N ALA A 82 -3.06 -28.35 18.28
CA ALA A 82 -2.34 -28.11 17.04
C ALA A 82 -1.71 -29.39 16.45
N GLN A 83 -1.28 -30.33 17.29
CA GLN A 83 -0.80 -31.64 16.85
C GLN A 83 -1.92 -32.49 16.24
N GLU A 84 -3.10 -32.49 16.86
CA GLU A 84 -4.28 -33.19 16.36
C GLU A 84 -4.69 -32.67 14.97
N LEU A 85 -4.82 -31.36 14.80
CA LEU A 85 -5.16 -30.77 13.50
C LEU A 85 -4.14 -31.10 12.41
N LYS A 86 -2.84 -31.09 12.75
CA LYS A 86 -1.78 -31.49 11.80
C LYS A 86 -1.85 -32.97 11.46
N ALA A 87 -2.18 -33.84 12.42
CA ALA A 87 -2.36 -35.27 12.20
C ALA A 87 -3.57 -35.57 11.29
N GLU A 88 -4.62 -34.74 11.37
CA GLU A 88 -5.78 -34.80 10.47
C GLU A 88 -5.52 -34.21 9.07
N GLY A 89 -4.32 -33.64 8.83
CA GLY A 89 -3.92 -33.09 7.53
C GLY A 89 -4.49 -31.69 7.24
N ILE A 90 -4.83 -30.93 8.28
CA ILE A 90 -5.35 -29.56 8.12
C ILE A 90 -4.21 -28.61 7.79
N ASP A 91 -4.22 -28.07 6.56
CA ASP A 91 -3.20 -27.14 6.01
C ASP A 91 -3.53 -25.65 6.25
N ILE A 92 -4.31 -25.37 7.31
CA ILE A 92 -4.65 -23.99 7.69
C ILE A 92 -3.57 -23.48 8.65
N PRO A 93 -2.98 -22.28 8.44
CA PRO A 93 -1.99 -21.73 9.36
C PRO A 93 -2.53 -21.65 10.80
N ILE A 94 -1.77 -22.18 11.75
CA ILE A 94 -2.10 -22.20 13.19
C ILE A 94 -1.15 -21.24 13.91
N VAL A 95 -1.70 -20.18 14.51
CA VAL A 95 -0.93 -19.18 15.25
C VAL A 95 -1.31 -19.19 16.72
N LEU A 96 -0.32 -19.39 17.59
CA LEU A 96 -0.49 -19.30 19.04
C LEU A 96 -0.34 -17.85 19.51
N ILE A 97 -1.29 -17.40 20.33
CA ILE A 97 -1.26 -16.09 21.00
C ILE A 97 -1.31 -16.32 22.51
N GLY A 98 -0.40 -15.69 23.25
CA GLY A 98 -0.38 -15.82 24.70
C GLY A 98 0.30 -14.65 25.41
N PHE A 99 0.10 -14.55 26.72
CA PHE A 99 0.89 -13.64 27.55
C PHE A 99 2.29 -14.20 27.77
N TYR A 100 3.27 -13.31 27.89
CA TYR A 100 4.63 -13.72 28.21
C TYR A 100 4.74 -14.22 29.65
N ASN A 101 4.61 -15.53 29.84
CA ASN A 101 4.65 -16.20 31.13
C ASN A 101 5.51 -17.47 31.07
N LYS A 102 5.69 -18.15 32.22
CA LYS A 102 6.49 -19.38 32.30
C LYS A 102 5.98 -20.51 31.39
N ALA A 103 4.66 -20.60 31.18
CA ALA A 103 4.07 -21.63 30.34
C ALA A 103 4.41 -21.41 28.86
N LEU A 104 4.27 -20.17 28.37
CA LEU A 104 4.68 -19.83 27.00
C LEU A 104 6.19 -20.03 26.81
N ALA A 105 7.01 -19.61 27.80
CA ALA A 105 8.45 -19.82 27.76
C ALA A 105 8.82 -21.32 27.67
N ALA A 106 8.08 -22.20 28.36
CA ALA A 106 8.29 -23.65 28.27
C ALA A 106 8.00 -24.20 26.86
N ILE A 107 6.94 -23.71 26.20
CA ILE A 107 6.63 -24.07 24.80
C ILE A 107 7.71 -23.57 23.85
N LEU A 108 8.17 -22.32 24.03
CA LEU A 108 9.17 -21.70 23.17
C LEU A 108 10.54 -22.39 23.25
N ASN A 109 10.87 -22.93 24.42
CA ASN A 109 12.14 -23.64 24.68
C ASN A 109 12.06 -25.14 24.38
N SER A 110 10.91 -25.66 23.94
CA SER A 110 10.73 -27.06 23.59
C SER A 110 10.57 -27.24 22.07
N ASN A 111 10.71 -28.48 21.60
CA ASN A 111 10.40 -28.82 20.21
C ASN A 111 8.90 -28.69 19.88
N GLN A 112 8.05 -28.38 20.87
CA GLN A 112 6.61 -28.20 20.64
C GLN A 112 6.32 -26.90 19.89
N LYS A 113 7.19 -25.88 19.94
CA LYS A 113 7.01 -24.62 19.19
C LYS A 113 6.73 -24.85 17.69
N SER A 114 7.32 -25.89 17.08
CA SER A 114 7.18 -26.17 15.64
C SER A 114 5.79 -26.65 15.22
N VAL A 115 4.89 -26.97 16.17
CA VAL A 115 3.51 -27.31 15.82
C VAL A 115 2.72 -26.09 15.37
N PHE A 116 3.17 -24.88 15.70
CA PHE A 116 2.56 -23.62 15.25
C PHE A 116 3.36 -23.02 14.07
N ASP A 117 2.65 -22.40 13.14
CA ASP A 117 3.27 -21.65 12.04
C ASP A 117 3.98 -20.37 12.54
N LYS A 118 3.42 -19.76 13.59
CA LYS A 118 4.03 -18.65 14.32
C LYS A 118 3.45 -18.57 15.73
N VAL A 119 4.17 -17.91 16.61
CA VAL A 119 3.75 -17.63 17.99
C VAL A 119 3.88 -16.12 18.21
N PHE A 120 2.91 -15.49 18.87
CA PHE A 120 2.96 -14.08 19.23
C PHE A 120 2.66 -13.87 20.71
N VAL A 121 3.26 -12.83 21.28
CA VAL A 121 2.98 -12.37 22.64
C VAL A 121 1.93 -11.27 22.58
N TRP A 122 0.84 -11.44 23.31
CA TRP A 122 -0.14 -10.37 23.48
C TRP A 122 0.39 -9.28 24.40
N THR A 123 0.35 -8.04 23.92
CA THR A 123 0.83 -6.85 24.62
C THR A 123 -0.29 -5.93 25.10
N GLY A 124 -1.56 -6.33 24.94
CA GLY A 124 -2.70 -5.45 25.19
C GLY A 124 -3.04 -4.53 24.02
N ASP A 125 -2.63 -4.90 22.79
CA ASP A 125 -2.91 -4.12 21.57
C ASP A 125 -3.62 -5.01 20.55
N TYR A 126 -4.93 -4.76 20.34
CA TYR A 126 -5.73 -5.51 19.37
C TYR A 126 -5.20 -5.45 17.92
N ARG A 127 -4.40 -4.44 17.58
CA ARG A 127 -3.78 -4.32 16.25
C ARG A 127 -2.79 -5.44 15.99
N LEU A 128 -2.36 -6.18 17.02
CA LEU A 128 -1.58 -7.40 16.85
C LEU A 128 -2.33 -8.43 15.99
N ILE A 129 -3.64 -8.60 16.16
CA ILE A 129 -4.44 -9.52 15.33
C ILE A 129 -4.37 -9.10 13.86
N ILE A 130 -4.47 -7.80 13.60
CA ILE A 130 -4.32 -7.23 12.25
C ILE A 130 -2.90 -7.53 11.72
N GLY A 131 -1.87 -7.33 12.55
CA GLY A 131 -0.49 -7.66 12.21
C GLY A 131 -0.28 -9.14 11.87
N ILE A 132 -0.90 -10.06 12.60
CA ILE A 132 -0.83 -11.51 12.35
C ILE A 132 -1.47 -11.86 11.00
N ILE A 133 -2.68 -11.37 10.76
CA ILE A 133 -3.40 -11.57 9.50
C ILE A 133 -2.51 -11.09 8.34
N LYS A 134 -1.95 -9.90 8.46
CA LYS A 134 -1.18 -9.27 7.39
C LYS A 134 0.19 -9.90 7.21
N TYR A 135 0.79 -10.43 8.28
CA TYR A 135 2.01 -11.24 8.20
C TYR A 135 1.80 -12.49 7.33
N ILE A 136 0.70 -13.20 7.54
CA ILE A 136 0.38 -14.40 6.74
C ILE A 136 0.03 -14.02 5.30
N GLU A 137 -0.79 -12.99 5.11
CA GLU A 137 -1.14 -12.50 3.77
C GLU A 137 0.08 -12.02 2.99
N ASP A 138 0.98 -11.26 3.61
CA ASP A 138 2.19 -10.74 2.96
C ASP A 138 3.09 -11.91 2.53
N ARG A 139 3.29 -12.92 3.38
CA ARG A 139 4.08 -14.11 3.04
C ARG A 139 3.48 -14.92 1.89
N LYS A 140 2.17 -15.21 1.93
CA LYS A 140 1.51 -16.02 0.89
C LYS A 140 1.39 -15.30 -0.46
N ASN A 141 1.40 -13.96 -0.47
CA ASN A 141 1.28 -13.18 -1.70
C ASN A 141 2.61 -12.63 -2.22
N LEU A 142 3.71 -12.75 -1.46
CA LEU A 142 4.97 -12.05 -1.74
C LEU A 142 5.45 -12.21 -3.18
N GLU A 143 5.66 -13.44 -3.61
CA GLU A 143 6.24 -13.75 -4.93
C GLU A 143 5.39 -13.15 -6.06
N ASN A 144 4.07 -13.33 -6.00
CA ASN A 144 3.15 -12.81 -6.99
C ASN A 144 3.11 -11.28 -7.00
N ASP A 145 3.11 -10.65 -5.82
CA ASP A 145 3.04 -9.19 -5.68
C ASP A 145 4.35 -8.53 -6.14
N VAL A 146 5.51 -9.13 -5.83
CA VAL A 146 6.81 -8.63 -6.30
C VAL A 146 6.93 -8.81 -7.82
N ASN A 147 6.72 -10.02 -8.34
CA ASN A 147 6.98 -10.33 -9.75
C ASN A 147 6.02 -9.62 -10.72
N ASN A 148 4.75 -9.45 -10.34
CA ASN A 148 3.74 -8.87 -11.24
C ASN A 148 3.51 -7.36 -11.02
N ILE A 149 3.82 -6.83 -9.83
CA ILE A 149 3.48 -5.44 -9.47
C ILE A 149 4.73 -4.64 -9.08
N GLY A 150 5.82 -5.29 -8.66
CA GLY A 150 7.03 -4.62 -8.18
C GLY A 150 6.93 -4.13 -6.73
N VAL A 151 6.08 -4.78 -5.93
CA VAL A 151 5.85 -4.40 -4.53
C VAL A 151 7.16 -4.41 -3.74
N GLN A 152 7.36 -3.38 -2.93
CA GLN A 152 8.56 -3.24 -2.10
C GLN A 152 8.49 -4.11 -0.83
N ILE A 153 9.64 -4.37 -0.22
CA ILE A 153 9.77 -5.21 0.98
C ILE A 153 10.49 -4.43 2.08
N ILE A 154 9.95 -4.51 3.28
CA ILE A 154 10.64 -4.15 4.51
C ILE A 154 11.04 -5.45 5.20
N LEU A 155 12.35 -5.64 5.36
CA LEU A 155 12.90 -6.82 6.03
C LEU A 155 13.03 -6.51 7.53
N VAL A 156 12.36 -7.30 8.36
CA VAL A 156 12.46 -7.22 9.82
C VAL A 156 13.19 -8.48 10.31
N ILE A 157 14.32 -8.33 10.97
CA ILE A 157 15.12 -9.44 11.50
C ILE A 157 15.08 -9.35 13.02
N GLU A 158 14.28 -10.21 13.63
CA GLU A 158 14.03 -10.24 15.07
C GLU A 158 13.62 -11.65 15.47
N ASP A 159 14.41 -12.26 16.36
CA ASP A 159 14.17 -13.60 16.90
C ASP A 159 13.41 -13.58 18.22
N ASP A 160 13.50 -12.48 18.99
CA ASP A 160 12.75 -12.35 20.25
C ASP A 160 11.28 -12.02 19.98
N ILE A 161 10.44 -12.95 20.44
CA ILE A 161 8.99 -12.89 20.31
C ILE A 161 8.36 -11.63 20.89
N ARG A 162 8.91 -11.08 21.96
CA ARG A 162 8.34 -9.89 22.61
C ARG A 162 8.49 -8.68 21.69
N TYR A 163 9.65 -8.54 21.05
CA TYR A 163 9.95 -7.41 20.19
C TYR A 163 9.20 -7.48 18.88
N TYR A 164 9.21 -8.61 18.15
CA TYR A 164 8.43 -8.66 16.91
C TYR A 164 6.92 -8.58 17.16
N SER A 165 6.41 -9.11 18.29
CA SER A 165 4.98 -8.95 18.62
C SER A 165 4.61 -7.50 18.92
N ALA A 166 5.54 -6.69 19.44
CA ALA A 166 5.34 -5.25 19.62
C ALA A 166 5.54 -4.45 18.33
N PHE A 167 6.52 -4.81 17.49
CA PHE A 167 6.83 -4.09 16.26
C PHE A 167 5.80 -4.29 15.17
N MET A 168 5.33 -5.51 14.95
CA MET A 168 4.44 -5.81 13.81
C MET A 168 3.18 -4.93 13.79
N PRO A 169 2.38 -4.79 14.87
CA PRO A 169 1.22 -3.90 14.86
C PRO A 169 1.59 -2.47 14.45
N MET A 170 2.67 -1.94 15.03
CA MET A 170 3.13 -0.57 14.78
C MET A 170 3.58 -0.36 13.33
N ILE A 171 4.46 -1.24 12.81
CA ILE A 171 4.98 -1.16 11.44
C ILE A 171 3.82 -1.28 10.44
N TYR A 172 2.88 -2.21 10.65
CA TYR A 172 1.70 -2.35 9.79
C TYR A 172 0.83 -1.09 9.82
N THR A 173 0.53 -0.54 11.00
CA THR A 173 -0.26 0.69 11.13
C THR A 173 0.38 1.86 10.39
N GLU A 174 1.71 2.03 10.50
CA GLU A 174 2.40 3.12 9.81
C GLU A 174 2.35 2.96 8.28
N LEU A 175 2.56 1.74 7.79
CA LEU A 175 2.41 1.43 6.35
C LEU A 175 0.99 1.65 5.83
N PHE A 176 -0.04 1.35 6.61
CA PHE A 176 -1.42 1.60 6.20
C PHE A 176 -1.73 3.09 6.14
N LYS A 177 -1.27 3.87 7.11
CA LYS A 177 -1.38 5.34 7.08
C LYS A 177 -0.66 5.94 5.88
N GLN A 178 0.54 5.46 5.58
CA GLN A 178 1.26 5.86 4.37
C GLN A 178 0.43 5.53 3.12
N SER A 179 -0.02 4.28 2.97
CA SER A 179 -0.81 3.87 1.81
C SER A 179 -2.07 4.71 1.65
N GLN A 180 -2.73 5.10 2.75
CA GLN A 180 -3.91 5.95 2.74
C GLN A 180 -3.60 7.38 2.28
N SER A 181 -2.52 8.00 2.77
CA SER A 181 -2.12 9.35 2.35
C SER A 181 -1.87 9.47 0.85
N LEU A 182 -1.44 8.37 0.21
CA LEU A 182 -1.24 8.31 -1.24
C LEU A 182 -2.55 8.12 -2.01
N LEU A 183 -3.63 7.67 -1.37
CA LEU A 183 -4.94 7.53 -2.04
C LEU A 183 -5.60 8.89 -2.25
N ASP A 184 -5.36 9.86 -1.37
CA ASP A 184 -5.90 11.22 -1.45
C ASP A 184 -5.43 11.95 -2.73
N GLU A 185 -4.32 11.52 -3.31
CA GLU A 185 -3.79 12.03 -4.59
C GLU A 185 -4.47 11.42 -5.84
N THR A 186 -5.37 10.45 -5.69
CA THR A 186 -5.91 9.66 -6.82
C THR A 186 -7.41 9.78 -7.02
N VAL A 187 -7.82 10.23 -8.22
CA VAL A 187 -9.22 10.44 -8.61
C VAL A 187 -9.94 9.13 -9.02
N ASN A 188 -9.20 8.06 -9.36
CA ASN A 188 -9.78 6.84 -9.95
C ASN A 188 -9.76 5.60 -9.01
N LEU A 189 -10.91 4.93 -8.87
CA LEU A 189 -11.13 3.73 -8.05
C LEU A 189 -10.22 2.54 -8.41
N SER A 190 -9.99 2.26 -9.69
CA SER A 190 -9.12 1.15 -10.15
C SER A 190 -7.66 1.38 -9.75
N HIS A 191 -7.19 2.63 -9.85
CA HIS A 191 -5.86 3.03 -9.37
C HIS A 191 -5.76 2.97 -7.84
N ARG A 192 -6.83 3.31 -7.11
CA ARG A 192 -6.88 3.17 -5.65
C ARG A 192 -6.67 1.71 -5.23
N TYR A 193 -7.35 0.75 -5.87
CA TYR A 193 -7.15 -0.68 -5.55
C TYR A 193 -5.74 -1.18 -5.87
N LEU A 194 -5.14 -0.74 -6.97
CA LEU A 194 -3.76 -1.09 -7.32
C LEU A 194 -2.76 -0.51 -6.30
N ARG A 195 -2.93 0.77 -5.90
CA ARG A 195 -2.08 1.39 -4.88
C ARG A 195 -2.16 0.70 -3.53
N MET A 196 -3.35 0.32 -3.07
CA MET A 196 -3.49 -0.47 -1.83
C MET A 196 -2.82 -1.84 -1.92
N ARG A 197 -2.73 -2.45 -3.10
CA ARG A 197 -2.01 -3.71 -3.31
C ARG A 197 -0.50 -3.51 -3.33
N ALA A 198 -0.05 -2.39 -3.90
CA ALA A 198 1.34 -2.03 -4.04
C ALA A 198 2.01 -1.49 -2.75
N ARG A 199 1.26 -1.46 -1.63
CA ARG A 199 1.81 -1.29 -0.27
C ARG A 199 3.03 -2.20 -0.07
N PRO A 200 4.11 -1.69 0.55
CA PRO A 200 5.24 -2.52 0.95
C PRO A 200 4.84 -3.73 1.82
N LYS A 201 5.43 -4.89 1.55
CA LYS A 201 5.25 -6.11 2.35
C LYS A 201 6.26 -6.14 3.49
N ILE A 202 5.86 -6.70 4.64
CA ILE A 202 6.80 -6.96 5.73
C ILE A 202 7.21 -8.43 5.70
N ILE A 203 8.51 -8.70 5.69
CA ILE A 203 9.06 -10.05 5.82
C ILE A 203 9.82 -10.12 7.15
N LEU A 204 9.31 -10.94 8.07
CA LEU A 204 9.93 -11.20 9.36
C LEU A 204 10.81 -12.45 9.29
N CYS A 205 12.09 -12.26 9.55
CA CYS A 205 13.11 -13.30 9.67
C CYS A 205 13.56 -13.42 11.13
N SER A 206 13.95 -14.63 11.53
CA SER A 206 14.39 -14.91 12.91
C SER A 206 15.81 -15.47 12.96
N ASP A 207 16.51 -15.50 11.83
CA ASP A 207 17.90 -15.95 11.70
C ASP A 207 18.55 -15.31 10.47
N TYR A 208 19.88 -15.39 10.43
CA TYR A 208 20.69 -14.81 9.36
C TYR A 208 20.44 -15.45 8.00
N GLU A 209 20.29 -16.78 7.96
CA GLU A 209 20.15 -17.54 6.73
C GLU A 209 18.84 -17.22 6.00
N SER A 210 17.73 -17.11 6.74
CA SER A 210 16.44 -16.71 6.20
C SER A 210 16.47 -15.26 5.71
N ALA A 211 17.08 -14.34 6.47
CA ALA A 211 17.25 -12.95 6.06
C ALA A 211 18.08 -12.82 4.77
N GLU A 212 19.19 -13.56 4.69
CA GLU A 212 20.07 -13.60 3.51
C GLU A 212 19.36 -14.19 2.30
N ASN A 213 18.58 -15.25 2.47
CA ASN A 213 17.82 -15.85 1.37
C ASN A 213 16.82 -14.86 0.78
N PHE A 214 16.00 -14.22 1.63
CA PHE A 214 15.04 -13.21 1.17
C PHE A 214 15.73 -12.00 0.55
N TYR A 215 16.83 -11.52 1.13
CA TYR A 215 17.60 -10.41 0.55
C TYR A 215 18.13 -10.78 -0.84
N ASN A 216 18.80 -11.91 -0.99
CA ASN A 216 19.37 -12.30 -2.28
C ASN A 216 18.30 -12.47 -3.37
N GLN A 217 17.14 -13.01 -3.00
CA GLN A 217 16.02 -13.19 -3.92
C GLN A 217 15.36 -11.88 -4.34
N TYR A 218 15.28 -10.89 -3.44
CA TYR A 218 14.46 -9.68 -3.64
C TYR A 218 15.20 -8.34 -3.46
N LYS A 219 16.54 -8.34 -3.53
CA LYS A 219 17.37 -7.15 -3.22
C LYS A 219 16.98 -5.86 -3.94
N GLU A 220 16.44 -5.94 -5.16
CA GLU A 220 16.01 -4.77 -5.94
C GLU A 220 14.73 -4.11 -5.41
N TYR A 221 13.97 -4.85 -4.60
CA TYR A 221 12.67 -4.47 -4.02
C TYR A 221 12.76 -4.17 -2.52
N ILE A 222 13.94 -4.30 -1.90
CA ILE A 222 14.13 -3.93 -0.49
C ILE A 222 14.03 -2.41 -0.36
N GLN A 223 13.02 -1.95 0.37
CA GLN A 223 12.83 -0.55 0.71
C GLN A 223 13.54 -0.16 2.00
N GLY A 224 13.71 -1.09 2.94
CA GLY A 224 14.35 -0.81 4.21
C GLY A 224 14.46 -2.03 5.11
N ILE A 225 15.31 -1.90 6.13
CA ILE A 225 15.67 -3.02 7.02
C ILE A 225 15.63 -2.57 8.47
N ILE A 226 15.00 -3.39 9.30
CA ILE A 226 14.95 -3.26 10.75
C ILE A 226 15.57 -4.55 11.28
N THR A 227 16.67 -4.47 12.03
CA THR A 227 17.38 -5.67 12.48
C THR A 227 17.80 -5.54 13.93
N ASP A 228 17.64 -6.62 14.70
CA ASP A 228 18.37 -6.77 15.96
C ASP A 228 19.88 -6.90 15.69
N VAL A 229 20.71 -6.59 16.69
CA VAL A 229 22.17 -6.75 16.61
C VAL A 229 22.59 -8.21 16.74
N GLU A 230 21.90 -8.96 17.59
CA GLU A 230 22.23 -10.31 18.02
C GLU A 230 21.08 -11.24 17.66
N PHE A 231 21.33 -12.21 16.78
CA PHE A 231 20.34 -13.24 16.42
C PHE A 231 21.07 -14.49 15.91
N PRO A 232 20.38 -15.64 15.77
CA PRO A 232 20.99 -16.87 15.30
C PRO A 232 21.62 -16.76 13.90
N ARG A 233 22.85 -17.28 13.78
CA ARG A 233 23.56 -17.51 12.53
C ARG A 233 24.24 -18.88 12.60
N ASN A 234 24.02 -19.72 11.59
CA ASN A 234 24.39 -21.13 11.59
C ASN A 234 23.88 -21.87 12.85
N GLY A 235 22.67 -21.53 13.31
CA GLY A 235 22.03 -22.12 14.48
C GLY A 235 22.61 -21.70 15.84
N LYS A 236 23.50 -20.69 15.90
CA LYS A 236 24.06 -20.16 17.15
C LYS A 236 23.90 -18.64 17.22
N MET A 237 23.66 -18.09 18.41
CA MET A 237 23.60 -16.63 18.59
C MET A 237 24.94 -15.99 18.17
N ASP A 238 24.89 -15.03 17.25
CA ASP A 238 26.03 -14.19 16.87
C ASP A 238 25.74 -12.74 17.30
N PRO A 239 26.49 -12.18 18.28
CA PRO A 239 26.24 -10.84 18.83
C PRO A 239 26.46 -9.70 17.82
N LYS A 240 26.99 -10.02 16.63
CA LYS A 240 27.23 -9.06 15.55
C LYS A 240 26.49 -9.44 14.27
N ALA A 241 25.53 -10.36 14.32
CA ALA A 241 24.80 -10.82 13.14
C ALA A 241 24.15 -9.65 12.38
N GLY A 242 23.46 -8.76 13.10
CA GLY A 242 22.80 -7.59 12.54
C GLY A 242 23.76 -6.56 11.95
N ILE A 243 24.87 -6.30 12.65
CA ILE A 243 25.92 -5.39 12.16
C ILE A 243 26.53 -5.92 10.86
N ARG A 244 26.82 -7.23 10.79
CA ARG A 244 27.37 -7.86 9.57
C ARG A 244 26.38 -7.78 8.42
N PHE A 245 25.11 -8.06 8.68
CA PHE A 245 24.06 -8.01 7.67
C PHE A 245 23.86 -6.57 7.16
N ALA A 246 23.73 -5.60 8.07
CA ALA A 246 23.62 -4.18 7.75
C ALA A 246 24.81 -3.68 6.92
N LYS A 247 26.04 -4.05 7.32
CA LYS A 247 27.25 -3.66 6.59
C LYS A 247 27.27 -4.23 5.17
N LYS A 248 26.98 -5.52 5.00
CA LYS A 248 26.89 -6.16 3.67
C LYS A 248 25.96 -5.38 2.73
N ILE A 249 24.81 -4.95 3.26
CA ILE A 249 23.79 -4.25 2.48
C ILE A 249 24.21 -2.81 2.19
N LYS A 250 24.82 -2.12 3.15
CA LYS A 250 25.35 -0.76 2.96
C LYS A 250 26.51 -0.72 1.97
N ASP A 251 27.34 -1.75 1.94
CA ASP A 251 28.44 -1.90 0.97
C ASP A 251 27.91 -2.11 -0.47
N GLU A 252 26.76 -2.79 -0.65
CA GLU A 252 26.13 -3.00 -1.96
C GLU A 252 25.20 -1.84 -2.38
N PHE A 253 24.38 -1.35 -1.46
CA PHE A 253 23.38 -0.31 -1.65
C PHE A 253 23.38 0.68 -0.48
N ILE A 254 24.19 1.73 -0.61
CA ILE A 254 24.36 2.76 0.42
C ILE A 254 23.05 3.47 0.80
N ASP A 255 22.12 3.57 -0.16
CA ASP A 255 20.85 4.29 -0.05
C ASP A 255 19.72 3.49 0.62
N ILE A 256 19.89 2.19 0.88
CA ILE A 256 18.89 1.41 1.62
C ILE A 256 18.91 1.85 3.09
N PRO A 257 17.79 2.34 3.65
CA PRO A 257 17.71 2.68 5.06
C PRO A 257 17.75 1.42 5.93
N VAL A 258 18.65 1.42 6.90
CA VAL A 258 18.84 0.33 7.85
C VAL A 258 18.81 0.91 9.26
N VAL A 259 18.03 0.30 10.15
CA VAL A 259 18.07 0.57 11.59
C VAL A 259 18.45 -0.69 12.35
N ILE A 260 19.44 -0.55 13.22
CA ILE A 260 19.91 -1.59 14.13
C ILE A 260 19.32 -1.32 15.51
N GLN A 261 18.73 -2.34 16.09
CA GLN A 261 18.20 -2.33 17.45
C GLN A 261 19.15 -3.11 18.36
N SER A 262 19.39 -2.63 19.58
CA SER A 262 20.23 -3.35 20.55
C SER A 262 19.87 -2.96 21.98
N ASN A 263 20.15 -3.85 22.94
CA ASN A 263 20.17 -3.52 24.36
C ASN A 263 21.50 -2.88 24.81
N VAL A 264 22.54 -2.93 23.97
CA VAL A 264 23.89 -2.44 24.29
C VAL A 264 24.10 -1.07 23.64
N PRO A 265 24.20 0.03 24.41
CA PRO A 265 24.37 1.38 23.88
C PRO A 265 25.62 1.55 23.02
N ASP A 266 26.73 0.86 23.35
CA ASP A 266 28.00 0.94 22.60
C ASP A 266 27.87 0.53 21.12
N ASN A 267 26.81 -0.21 20.75
CA ASN A 267 26.54 -0.55 19.36
C ASN A 267 26.06 0.65 18.52
N GLU A 268 25.70 1.77 19.15
CA GLU A 268 25.29 3.01 18.48
C GLU A 268 26.41 3.55 17.58
N GLU A 269 27.62 3.71 18.13
CA GLU A 269 28.77 4.20 17.37
C GLU A 269 29.08 3.29 16.17
N VAL A 270 28.96 1.97 16.37
CA VAL A 270 29.18 0.98 15.33
C VAL A 270 28.12 1.09 14.23
N ALA A 271 26.85 1.22 14.58
CA ALA A 271 25.75 1.39 13.63
C ALA A 271 25.95 2.64 12.75
N TYR A 272 26.27 3.79 13.36
CA TYR A 272 26.52 5.01 12.60
C TYR A 272 27.76 4.93 11.72
N SER A 273 28.84 4.26 12.19
CA SER A 273 30.07 4.10 11.39
C SER A 273 29.85 3.35 10.06
N ILE A 274 28.82 2.51 9.98
CA ILE A 274 28.44 1.78 8.75
C ILE A 274 27.25 2.43 8.01
N GLY A 275 26.82 3.63 8.43
CA GLY A 275 25.71 4.35 7.80
C GLY A 275 24.31 3.80 8.11
N ALA A 276 24.16 3.07 9.21
CA ALA A 276 22.88 2.62 9.75
C ALA A 276 22.42 3.53 10.91
N SER A 277 21.11 3.60 11.13
CA SER A 277 20.54 4.22 12.34
C SER A 277 20.56 3.25 13.51
N PHE A 278 20.44 3.76 14.73
CA PHE A 278 20.43 2.97 15.95
C PHE A 278 19.17 3.20 16.78
N LEU A 279 18.69 2.18 17.47
CA LEU A 279 17.61 2.24 18.44
C LEU A 279 17.93 1.39 19.68
N LEU A 280 17.76 1.97 20.86
CA LEU A 280 17.94 1.26 22.12
C LEU A 280 16.66 0.49 22.49
N LYS A 281 16.75 -0.84 22.57
CA LYS A 281 15.61 -1.76 22.81
C LYS A 281 14.95 -1.58 24.18
N GLU A 282 15.69 -1.19 25.21
CA GLU A 282 15.13 -0.92 26.54
C GLU A 282 14.62 0.52 26.70
N SER A 283 14.69 1.33 25.64
CA SER A 283 14.17 2.69 25.70
C SER A 283 12.63 2.68 25.84
N PRO A 284 12.06 3.47 26.77
CA PRO A 284 10.62 3.69 26.84
C PRO A 284 10.03 4.27 25.55
N THR A 285 10.86 4.91 24.71
CA THR A 285 10.45 5.53 23.44
C THR A 285 10.71 4.65 22.21
N LEU A 286 11.17 3.40 22.37
CA LEU A 286 11.57 2.52 21.25
C LEU A 286 10.56 2.50 20.09
N LEU A 287 9.27 2.28 20.39
CA LEU A 287 8.23 2.20 19.35
C LEU A 287 7.99 3.56 18.68
N HIS A 288 8.12 4.66 19.42
CA HIS A 288 8.02 6.01 18.89
C HIS A 288 9.20 6.33 17.96
N ASP A 289 10.42 5.99 18.39
CA ASP A 289 11.64 6.24 17.62
C ASP A 289 11.70 5.37 16.36
N LEU A 290 11.24 4.13 16.43
CA LEU A 290 11.09 3.27 15.25
C LEU A 290 10.06 3.84 14.27
N ASN A 291 8.92 4.33 14.77
CA ASN A 291 7.92 4.98 13.92
C ASN A 291 8.50 6.23 13.23
N LYS A 292 9.23 7.06 13.98
CA LYS A 292 9.93 8.23 13.45
C LYS A 292 10.93 7.85 12.36
N PHE A 293 11.77 6.84 12.61
CA PHE A 293 12.70 6.31 11.61
C PHE A 293 11.97 5.88 10.33
N MET A 294 10.88 5.12 10.44
CA MET A 294 10.12 4.69 9.25
C MET A 294 9.58 5.87 8.46
N ARG A 295 9.00 6.87 9.12
CA ARG A 295 8.47 8.08 8.46
C ARG A 295 9.55 8.87 7.74
N GLU A 296 10.71 9.04 8.37
CA GLU A 296 11.80 9.87 7.86
C GLU A 296 12.63 9.16 6.78
N GLN A 297 12.86 7.86 6.92
CA GLN A 297 13.84 7.12 6.12
C GLN A 297 13.21 6.23 5.04
N PHE A 298 11.98 5.72 5.21
CA PHE A 298 11.35 4.85 4.20
C PHE A 298 10.63 5.63 3.09
N SER A 299 10.81 6.95 3.04
CA SER A 299 10.21 7.85 2.04
C SER A 299 8.67 7.87 2.05
N PHE A 300 8.08 7.68 3.23
CA PHE A 300 6.63 7.60 3.42
C PHE A 300 5.91 8.95 3.35
N GLY A 301 6.63 10.06 3.55
CA GLY A 301 6.09 11.42 3.52
C GLY A 301 6.47 12.22 2.26
N ASP A 302 6.30 13.54 2.34
CA ASP A 302 6.70 14.50 1.30
C ASP A 302 8.17 14.34 0.92
N PHE A 303 8.53 14.69 -0.31
CA PHE A 303 9.93 14.83 -0.70
C PHE A 303 10.48 16.10 -0.05
N ILE A 304 11.40 15.94 0.89
CA ILE A 304 12.08 17.06 1.55
C ILE A 304 13.41 17.27 0.85
N PHE A 305 13.52 18.35 0.08
CA PHE A 305 14.79 18.79 -0.49
C PHE A 305 15.66 19.35 0.61
N ARG A 306 16.90 18.88 0.69
CA ARG A 306 17.90 19.27 1.69
C ARG A 306 19.20 19.64 1.03
N ASN A 307 19.98 20.50 1.69
CA ASN A 307 21.38 20.69 1.35
C ASN A 307 22.25 19.63 2.05
N GLU A 308 23.57 19.65 1.80
CA GLU A 308 24.50 18.67 2.40
C GLU A 308 24.57 18.75 3.93
N GLN A 309 24.18 19.88 4.52
CA GLN A 309 24.10 20.08 5.97
C GLN A 309 22.78 19.55 6.56
N GLY A 310 21.88 19.02 5.74
CA GLY A 310 20.59 18.47 6.16
C GLY A 310 19.48 19.50 6.33
N HIS A 311 19.73 20.79 6.08
CA HIS A 311 18.71 21.84 6.18
C HIS A 311 17.68 21.70 5.06
N GLU A 312 16.40 21.84 5.41
CA GLU A 312 15.30 21.81 4.44
C GLU A 312 15.33 23.06 3.55
N VAL A 313 15.32 22.86 2.24
CA VAL A 313 15.36 23.91 1.20
C VAL A 313 14.01 24.05 0.51
N ALA A 314 13.33 22.92 0.30
CA ALA A 314 12.00 22.88 -0.28
C ALA A 314 11.29 21.58 0.08
N ARG A 315 9.98 21.53 -0.17
CA ARG A 315 9.14 20.37 0.07
C ARG A 315 8.18 20.16 -1.09
N ALA A 316 8.02 18.91 -1.51
CA ALA A 316 7.08 18.52 -2.54
C ALA A 316 6.18 17.37 -2.05
N LYS A 317 4.86 17.57 -2.12
CA LYS A 317 3.90 16.58 -1.62
C LYS A 317 3.63 15.48 -2.64
N ASN A 318 3.51 15.88 -3.91
CA ASN A 318 3.15 15.04 -5.04
C ASN A 318 4.07 15.29 -6.26
N LEU A 319 3.84 14.59 -7.37
CA LEU A 319 4.66 14.71 -8.59
C LEU A 319 4.61 16.12 -9.22
N TYR A 320 3.47 16.82 -9.11
CA TYR A 320 3.35 18.20 -9.60
C TYR A 320 4.26 19.14 -8.82
N ASP A 321 4.21 19.07 -7.49
CA ASP A 321 5.09 19.85 -6.63
C ASP A 321 6.55 19.47 -6.86
N LEU A 322 6.86 18.18 -7.05
CA LEU A 322 8.21 17.71 -7.28
C LEU A 322 8.80 18.37 -8.53
N GLU A 323 8.08 18.33 -9.66
CA GLU A 323 8.47 18.99 -10.90
C GLU A 323 8.68 20.50 -10.70
N LYS A 324 7.75 21.16 -10.01
CA LYS A 324 7.82 22.61 -9.74
C LYS A 324 9.02 22.97 -8.87
N LYS A 325 9.33 22.17 -7.84
CA LYS A 325 10.45 22.42 -6.93
C LYS A 325 11.79 22.13 -7.59
N ILE A 326 11.91 21.06 -8.38
CA ILE A 326 13.15 20.75 -9.11
C ILE A 326 13.60 21.94 -9.98
N LYS A 327 12.66 22.71 -10.55
CA LYS A 327 12.95 23.93 -11.33
C LYS A 327 13.64 25.04 -10.52
N THR A 328 13.43 25.11 -9.21
CA THR A 328 13.82 26.27 -8.39
C THR A 328 14.84 25.97 -7.30
N ILE A 329 15.04 24.70 -6.94
CA ILE A 329 16.00 24.34 -5.89
C ILE A 329 17.45 24.62 -6.32
N PRO A 330 18.35 24.91 -5.36
CA PRO A 330 19.79 24.99 -5.62
C PRO A 330 20.36 23.70 -6.22
N LEU A 331 21.38 23.84 -7.06
CA LEU A 331 22.01 22.72 -7.78
C LEU A 331 22.69 21.72 -6.82
N GLU A 332 23.29 22.24 -5.74
CA GLU A 332 23.86 21.42 -4.65
C GLU A 332 22.82 20.47 -4.02
N SER A 333 21.57 20.92 -3.83
CA SER A 333 20.50 20.09 -3.30
C SER A 333 20.09 19.03 -4.33
N LEU A 334 19.97 19.40 -5.61
CA LEU A 334 19.68 18.46 -6.69
C LEU A 334 20.71 17.32 -6.74
N ILE A 335 22.00 17.67 -6.73
CA ILE A 335 23.12 16.72 -6.73
C ILE A 335 23.10 15.85 -5.48
N TYR A 336 22.88 16.45 -4.31
CA TYR A 336 22.80 15.73 -3.04
C TYR A 336 21.74 14.62 -3.09
N HIS A 337 20.55 14.91 -3.61
CA HIS A 337 19.46 13.94 -3.73
C HIS A 337 19.66 12.93 -4.86
N ALA A 338 20.15 13.36 -6.03
CA ALA A 338 20.36 12.49 -7.17
C ALA A 338 21.48 11.47 -6.93
N SER A 339 22.59 11.90 -6.33
CA SER A 339 23.73 11.03 -6.00
C SER A 339 23.37 9.89 -5.04
N ARG A 340 22.31 10.07 -4.24
CA ARG A 340 21.81 9.11 -3.25
C ARG A 340 20.52 8.40 -3.65
N ASN A 341 20.15 8.47 -4.94
CA ASN A 341 18.94 7.87 -5.50
C ASN A 341 17.61 8.30 -4.82
N HIS A 342 17.60 9.41 -4.07
CA HIS A 342 16.44 9.83 -3.27
C HIS A 342 15.17 9.98 -4.12
N PHE A 343 15.30 10.49 -5.36
CA PHE A 343 14.17 10.61 -6.29
C PHE A 343 13.55 9.25 -6.60
N SER A 344 14.36 8.27 -7.03
CA SER A 344 13.85 6.94 -7.35
C SER A 344 13.25 6.22 -6.13
N ASN A 345 13.83 6.41 -4.94
CA ASN A 345 13.33 5.79 -3.71
C ASN A 345 11.99 6.38 -3.28
N TRP A 346 11.84 7.71 -3.38
CA TRP A 346 10.58 8.38 -3.10
C TRP A 346 9.46 7.98 -4.08
N LEU A 347 9.81 7.81 -5.36
CA LEU A 347 8.89 7.30 -6.38
C LEU A 347 8.48 5.84 -6.15
N LYS A 348 9.43 4.97 -5.78
CA LYS A 348 9.13 3.57 -5.40
C LYS A 348 8.19 3.51 -4.21
N ALA A 349 8.43 4.32 -3.18
CA ALA A 349 7.56 4.39 -2.00
C ALA A 349 6.13 4.84 -2.34
N ARG A 350 5.95 5.54 -3.46
CA ARG A 350 4.66 6.00 -4.00
C ARG A 350 4.07 5.09 -5.06
N THR A 351 4.65 3.92 -5.28
CA THR A 351 4.23 2.93 -6.29
C THR A 351 4.42 3.39 -7.74
N GLU A 352 5.22 4.44 -7.96
CA GLU A 352 5.58 4.95 -9.29
C GLU A 352 6.77 4.16 -9.88
N PHE A 353 6.62 2.83 -9.93
CA PHE A 353 7.73 1.91 -10.21
C PHE A 353 8.40 2.14 -11.55
N TYR A 354 7.61 2.40 -12.60
CA TYR A 354 8.14 2.68 -13.94
C TYR A 354 9.05 3.91 -13.93
N LEU A 355 8.57 5.02 -13.34
CA LEU A 355 9.34 6.27 -13.28
C LEU A 355 10.60 6.09 -12.41
N ALA A 356 10.47 5.38 -11.29
CA ALA A 356 11.62 5.07 -10.45
C ALA A 356 12.68 4.23 -11.17
N HIS A 357 12.26 3.20 -11.92
CA HIS A 357 13.15 2.33 -12.69
C HIS A 357 13.83 3.10 -13.84
N LYS A 358 13.09 3.99 -14.53
CA LYS A 358 13.65 4.87 -15.58
C LYS A 358 14.73 5.82 -15.03
N LEU A 359 14.55 6.33 -13.81
CA LEU A 359 15.49 7.29 -13.19
C LEU A 359 16.65 6.63 -12.43
N ARG A 360 16.47 5.44 -11.85
CA ARG A 360 17.50 4.75 -11.03
C ARG A 360 18.88 4.57 -11.70
N PRO A 361 19.01 4.24 -12.99
CA PRO A 361 20.32 4.06 -13.61
C PRO A 361 21.03 5.39 -13.92
N LYS A 362 20.34 6.53 -13.90
CA LYS A 362 20.92 7.85 -14.22
C LYS A 362 21.75 8.34 -13.03
N LYS A 363 23.07 8.41 -13.21
CA LYS A 363 24.01 8.89 -12.19
C LYS A 363 24.39 10.33 -12.47
N VAL A 364 24.70 11.08 -11.41
CA VAL A 364 25.19 12.46 -11.54
C VAL A 364 26.45 12.51 -12.40
N SER A 365 27.31 11.48 -12.31
CA SER A 365 28.52 11.32 -13.11
C SER A 365 28.29 11.18 -14.61
N ASP A 366 27.07 10.88 -15.05
CA ASP A 366 26.73 10.72 -16.47
C ASP A 366 26.57 12.07 -17.18
N PHE A 367 26.49 13.17 -16.42
CA PHE A 367 26.22 14.53 -16.92
C PHE A 367 27.44 15.42 -16.70
N LYS A 368 27.75 16.26 -17.70
CA LYS A 368 28.87 17.23 -17.60
C LYS A 368 28.45 18.48 -16.84
N ASP A 369 27.20 18.89 -17.04
CA ASP A 369 26.57 19.99 -16.34
C ASP A 369 25.38 19.44 -15.53
N PRO A 370 25.34 19.62 -14.19
CA PRO A 370 24.20 19.17 -13.39
C PRO A 370 22.86 19.83 -13.77
N GLU A 371 22.85 20.92 -14.54
CA GLU A 371 21.62 21.45 -15.15
C GLU A 371 21.01 20.49 -16.19
N GLU A 372 21.82 19.71 -16.91
CA GLU A 372 21.32 18.67 -17.82
C GLU A 372 20.52 17.61 -17.06
N LEU A 373 21.00 17.21 -15.88
CA LEU A 373 20.30 16.32 -14.98
C LEU A 373 18.99 16.93 -14.48
N ARG A 374 18.99 18.24 -14.15
CA ARG A 374 17.76 18.95 -13.74
C ARG A 374 16.71 18.88 -14.84
N ASN A 375 17.09 19.21 -16.07
CA ASN A 375 16.18 19.20 -17.23
C ASN A 375 15.66 17.80 -17.51
N LEU A 376 16.52 16.79 -17.50
CA LEU A 376 16.10 15.38 -17.66
C LEU A 376 15.08 14.97 -16.60
N LEU A 377 15.29 15.33 -15.33
CA LEU A 377 14.36 15.02 -14.25
C LEU A 377 13.00 15.72 -14.45
N ILE A 378 13.01 17.01 -14.81
CA ILE A 378 11.80 17.78 -15.10
C ILE A 378 11.03 17.14 -16.25
N GLU A 379 11.70 16.88 -17.38
CA GLU A 379 11.11 16.30 -18.57
C GLU A 379 10.53 14.92 -18.28
N THR A 380 11.30 14.06 -17.61
CA THR A 380 10.88 12.69 -17.30
C THR A 380 9.68 12.65 -16.35
N VAL A 381 9.66 13.53 -15.32
CA VAL A 381 8.51 13.65 -14.40
C VAL A 381 7.29 14.23 -15.11
N ALA A 382 7.47 15.28 -15.93
CA ALA A 382 6.39 15.92 -16.67
C ALA A 382 5.77 14.96 -17.69
N GLU A 383 6.60 14.27 -18.50
CA GLU A 383 6.18 13.25 -19.46
C GLU A 383 5.36 12.16 -18.77
N PHE A 384 5.85 11.64 -17.65
CA PHE A 384 5.14 10.61 -16.89
C PHE A 384 3.79 11.09 -16.35
N ARG A 385 3.73 12.31 -15.81
CA ARG A 385 2.48 12.91 -15.33
C ARG A 385 1.45 13.06 -16.45
N ILE A 386 1.89 13.59 -17.60
CA ILE A 386 1.06 13.75 -18.80
C ILE A 386 0.56 12.37 -19.24
N ASN A 387 1.45 11.40 -19.44
CA ASN A 387 1.07 10.04 -19.87
C ASN A 387 0.11 9.35 -18.90
N ARG A 388 0.25 9.59 -17.60
CA ARG A 388 -0.65 9.05 -16.57
C ARG A 388 -2.04 9.69 -16.62
N GLN A 389 -2.14 11.00 -16.78
CA GLN A 389 -3.42 11.69 -16.91
C GLN A 389 -4.17 11.26 -18.18
N ARG A 390 -3.43 10.97 -19.25
CA ARG A 390 -4.00 10.53 -20.52
C ARG A 390 -4.70 9.18 -20.47
N ALA A 391 -4.34 8.28 -19.56
CA ALA A 391 -4.92 6.93 -19.48
C ALA A 391 -6.19 6.82 -18.59
N VAL A 392 -6.58 7.90 -17.90
CA VAL A 392 -7.59 7.85 -16.82
C VAL A 392 -8.71 8.85 -17.08
N ILE A 393 -9.95 8.41 -16.89
CA ILE A 393 -11.12 9.30 -16.90
C ILE A 393 -11.17 10.06 -15.57
N ASN A 394 -11.05 11.39 -15.59
CA ASN A 394 -11.07 12.24 -14.41
C ASN A 394 -12.36 13.06 -14.30
N ASP A 395 -12.71 13.51 -13.09
CA ASP A 395 -13.76 14.52 -12.94
C ASP A 395 -13.25 15.89 -13.44
N PHE A 396 -14.13 16.66 -14.07
CA PHE A 396 -13.78 17.97 -14.61
C PHE A 396 -13.45 18.97 -13.49
N ASN A 397 -12.32 19.65 -13.62
CA ASN A 397 -11.93 20.77 -12.76
C ASN A 397 -11.17 21.80 -13.60
N LYS A 398 -11.66 23.04 -13.63
CA LYS A 398 -11.14 24.13 -14.46
C LYS A 398 -9.65 24.41 -14.24
N GLU A 399 -9.16 24.35 -13.00
CA GLU A 399 -7.77 24.69 -12.65
C GLU A 399 -6.77 23.62 -13.12
N THR A 400 -7.25 22.39 -13.33
CA THR A 400 -6.41 21.23 -13.67
C THR A 400 -6.65 20.69 -15.07
N PHE A 401 -7.60 21.28 -15.81
CA PHE A 401 -8.00 20.81 -17.13
C PHE A 401 -6.93 21.13 -18.20
N ASP A 402 -6.42 20.10 -18.86
CA ASP A 402 -5.44 20.20 -19.96
C ASP A 402 -6.07 19.78 -21.30
N PHE A 403 -5.93 20.60 -22.33
CA PHE A 403 -6.49 20.33 -23.66
C PHE A 403 -5.70 19.31 -24.47
N THR A 404 -4.48 18.94 -24.06
CA THR A 404 -3.53 18.17 -24.87
C THR A 404 -3.66 16.66 -24.76
N ALA A 405 -4.53 16.14 -23.88
CA ALA A 405 -5.17 14.81 -23.97
C ALA A 405 -5.87 14.45 -22.65
N THR A 406 -7.08 14.95 -22.49
CA THR A 406 -7.88 14.64 -21.30
C THR A 406 -9.21 14.01 -21.69
N PHE A 407 -9.54 12.93 -21.00
CA PHE A 407 -10.87 12.35 -20.98
C PHE A 407 -11.48 12.71 -19.62
N THR A 408 -12.35 13.71 -19.56
CA THR A 408 -13.02 14.12 -18.32
C THR A 408 -14.49 13.78 -18.32
N ARG A 409 -15.09 13.75 -17.13
CA ARG A 409 -16.54 13.70 -16.94
C ARG A 409 -17.07 14.81 -16.05
N ILE A 410 -18.33 15.17 -16.25
CA ILE A 410 -19.16 15.99 -15.37
C ILE A 410 -20.37 15.16 -14.95
N GLY A 411 -20.72 15.21 -13.67
CA GLY A 411 -21.82 14.41 -13.10
C GLY A 411 -21.43 12.95 -12.84
N GLY A 412 -22.32 12.22 -12.16
CA GLY A 412 -22.10 10.83 -11.79
C GLY A 412 -22.65 9.81 -12.79
N GLY A 413 -22.70 8.54 -12.38
CA GLY A 413 -23.21 7.45 -13.20
C GLY A 413 -22.23 6.90 -14.23
N SER A 414 -22.77 6.19 -15.22
CA SER A 414 -22.00 5.63 -16.33
C SER A 414 -21.62 6.75 -17.32
N ILE A 415 -20.49 6.59 -18.01
CA ILE A 415 -20.09 7.50 -19.10
C ILE A 415 -20.79 7.19 -20.45
N GLY A 416 -21.62 6.14 -20.50
CA GLY A 416 -22.29 5.68 -21.73
C GLY A 416 -21.39 4.82 -22.64
N GLY A 417 -21.99 4.09 -23.57
CA GLY A 417 -21.31 3.09 -24.40
C GLY A 417 -20.27 3.66 -25.36
N LYS A 418 -20.56 4.80 -26.00
CA LYS A 418 -19.64 5.44 -26.96
C LYS A 418 -18.39 6.00 -26.28
N ALA A 419 -18.59 6.71 -25.18
CA ALA A 419 -17.50 7.23 -24.37
C ALA A 419 -16.63 6.09 -23.83
N ARG A 420 -17.26 5.00 -23.34
CA ARG A 420 -16.55 3.81 -22.86
C ARG A 420 -15.71 3.15 -23.97
N GLY A 421 -16.23 3.09 -25.20
CA GLY A 421 -15.48 2.62 -26.36
C GLY A 421 -14.24 3.49 -26.66
N LEU A 422 -14.40 4.82 -26.64
CA LEU A 422 -13.27 5.75 -26.80
C LEU A 422 -12.25 5.64 -25.65
N ALA A 423 -12.71 5.47 -24.42
CA ALA A 423 -11.86 5.24 -23.26
C ALA A 423 -11.06 3.93 -23.40
N PHE A 424 -11.69 2.87 -23.91
CA PHE A 424 -11.02 1.60 -24.18
C PHE A 424 -9.97 1.72 -25.30
N ILE A 425 -10.29 2.42 -26.39
CA ILE A 425 -9.32 2.69 -27.47
C ILE A 425 -8.13 3.48 -26.92
N ASN A 426 -8.38 4.51 -26.11
CA ASN A 426 -7.33 5.28 -25.48
C ASN A 426 -6.45 4.44 -24.55
N TYR A 427 -7.06 3.54 -23.77
CA TYR A 427 -6.35 2.55 -22.98
C TYR A 427 -5.46 1.64 -23.85
N LEU A 428 -5.95 1.16 -24.99
CA LEU A 428 -5.17 0.33 -25.92
C LEU A 428 -4.01 1.10 -26.56
N ILE A 429 -4.24 2.35 -26.98
CA ILE A 429 -3.20 3.24 -27.52
C ILE A 429 -2.05 3.39 -26.52
N HIS A 430 -2.37 3.54 -25.23
CA HIS A 430 -1.36 3.60 -24.17
C HIS A 430 -0.69 2.25 -23.89
N THR A 431 -1.49 1.19 -23.69
CA THR A 431 -0.99 -0.12 -23.25
C THR A 431 -0.13 -0.80 -24.31
N LEU A 432 -0.43 -0.58 -25.58
CA LEU A 432 0.29 -1.15 -26.72
C LEU A 432 1.32 -0.17 -27.31
N GLU A 433 1.58 0.95 -26.63
CA GLU A 433 2.54 2.00 -27.04
C GLU A 433 2.33 2.48 -28.50
N LEU A 434 1.07 2.48 -28.98
CA LEU A 434 0.77 2.71 -30.41
C LEU A 434 1.09 4.11 -30.89
N ARG A 435 1.17 5.10 -29.98
CA ARG A 435 1.47 6.49 -30.33
C ARG A 435 2.85 6.65 -30.97
N ASN A 436 3.81 5.85 -30.52
CA ASN A 436 5.20 5.93 -30.96
C ASN A 436 5.58 4.76 -31.88
N LYS A 437 4.58 3.99 -32.33
CA LYS A 437 4.81 2.79 -33.13
C LYS A 437 5.17 3.10 -34.59
N PHE A 438 4.75 4.27 -35.08
CA PHE A 438 4.92 4.69 -36.46
C PHE A 438 5.50 6.10 -36.48
N ASP A 439 6.68 6.27 -37.07
CA ASP A 439 7.42 7.54 -37.03
C ASP A 439 6.68 8.70 -37.72
N ASP A 440 5.85 8.41 -38.73
CA ASP A 440 5.14 9.41 -39.54
C ASP A 440 3.63 9.52 -39.23
N VAL A 441 3.11 8.82 -38.21
CA VAL A 441 1.67 8.76 -37.93
C VAL A 441 1.37 9.02 -36.46
N GLU A 442 0.70 10.14 -36.18
CA GLU A 442 0.19 10.44 -34.84
C GLU A 442 -1.16 9.74 -34.60
N ILE A 443 -1.18 8.78 -33.67
CA ILE A 443 -2.42 8.12 -33.22
C ILE A 443 -2.86 8.76 -31.90
N ALA A 444 -3.98 9.47 -31.92
CA ALA A 444 -4.55 10.11 -30.74
C ALA A 444 -6.08 9.98 -30.70
N ILE A 445 -6.64 10.09 -29.49
CA ILE A 445 -8.07 10.39 -29.31
C ILE A 445 -8.24 11.91 -29.11
N PRO A 446 -9.36 12.49 -29.57
CA PRO A 446 -9.66 13.88 -29.25
C PRO A 446 -9.86 14.04 -27.74
N SER A 447 -9.62 15.25 -27.23
CA SER A 447 -10.01 15.61 -25.86
C SER A 447 -11.53 15.58 -25.72
N LEU A 448 -12.01 14.97 -24.64
CA LEU A 448 -13.42 14.65 -24.44
C LEU A 448 -13.89 15.13 -23.06
N LEU A 449 -15.04 15.77 -23.04
CA LEU A 449 -15.82 16.05 -21.83
C LEU A 449 -17.11 15.24 -21.91
N VAL A 450 -17.35 14.36 -20.94
CA VAL A 450 -18.50 13.45 -20.93
C VAL A 450 -19.48 13.82 -19.82
N ILE A 451 -20.74 14.03 -20.16
CA ILE A 451 -21.80 14.17 -19.16
C ILE A 451 -22.27 12.76 -18.77
N GLY A 452 -22.21 12.43 -17.49
CA GLY A 452 -22.58 11.13 -16.96
C GLY A 452 -24.09 10.85 -17.03
N THR A 453 -24.48 9.56 -17.04
CA THR A 453 -25.89 9.15 -17.22
C THR A 453 -26.80 9.61 -16.09
N GLU A 454 -26.29 9.77 -14.86
CA GLU A 454 -27.12 10.23 -13.73
C GLU A 454 -27.71 11.62 -13.98
N VAL A 455 -27.05 12.46 -14.79
CA VAL A 455 -27.58 13.78 -15.17
C VAL A 455 -28.85 13.65 -16.02
N PHE A 456 -28.89 12.65 -16.91
CA PHE A 456 -30.08 12.35 -17.70
C PHE A 456 -31.18 11.78 -16.81
N ASP A 457 -30.84 10.86 -15.91
CA ASP A 457 -31.79 10.25 -14.98
C ASP A 457 -32.47 11.31 -14.10
N GLU A 458 -31.67 12.22 -13.52
CA GLU A 458 -32.16 13.34 -12.72
C GLU A 458 -33.02 14.31 -13.56
N PHE A 459 -32.59 14.64 -14.78
CA PHE A 459 -33.37 15.48 -15.69
C PHE A 459 -34.75 14.88 -16.00
N ILE A 460 -34.80 13.57 -16.29
CA ILE A 460 -36.05 12.86 -16.60
C ILE A 460 -36.97 12.81 -15.38
N GLU A 461 -36.43 12.48 -14.21
CA GLU A 461 -37.18 12.37 -12.97
C GLU A 461 -37.77 13.73 -12.56
N LYS A 462 -36.94 14.76 -12.48
CA LYS A 462 -37.36 16.10 -12.00
C LYS A 462 -38.33 16.80 -12.93
N ASN A 463 -38.28 16.51 -14.24
CA ASN A 463 -39.25 17.02 -15.21
C ASN A 463 -40.45 16.10 -15.41
N ASN A 464 -40.57 14.98 -14.67
CA ASN A 464 -41.63 13.98 -14.79
C ASN A 464 -41.84 13.49 -16.23
N LEU A 465 -40.75 13.22 -16.95
CA LEU A 465 -40.78 12.86 -18.37
C LEU A 465 -40.90 11.35 -18.62
N TYR A 466 -40.58 10.52 -17.62
CA TYR A 466 -40.42 9.06 -17.77
C TYR A 466 -41.68 8.37 -18.33
N ASP A 467 -42.82 8.53 -17.67
CA ASP A 467 -44.09 7.90 -18.08
C ASP A 467 -44.55 8.33 -19.47
N PHE A 468 -44.27 9.58 -19.84
CA PHE A 468 -44.66 10.13 -21.13
C PHE A 468 -43.76 9.61 -22.25
N ALA A 469 -42.45 9.60 -22.04
CA ALA A 469 -41.47 9.18 -23.03
C ALA A 469 -41.63 7.69 -23.39
N ILE A 470 -42.01 6.84 -22.44
CA ILE A 470 -42.21 5.40 -22.67
C ILE A 470 -43.51 5.08 -23.41
N ARG A 471 -44.55 5.91 -23.23
CA ARG A 471 -45.90 5.65 -23.77
C ARG A 471 -46.20 6.36 -25.08
N SER A 472 -45.35 7.31 -25.48
CA SER A 472 -45.55 8.07 -26.70
C SER A 472 -44.81 7.40 -27.86
N ASP A 473 -45.54 7.08 -28.93
CA ASP A 473 -44.96 6.58 -30.19
C ASP A 473 -44.67 7.72 -31.18
N ASN A 474 -44.78 8.99 -30.75
CA ASN A 474 -44.58 10.17 -31.58
C ASN A 474 -43.35 10.97 -31.14
N ASP A 475 -42.30 10.88 -31.94
CA ASP A 475 -41.01 11.56 -31.72
C ASP A 475 -41.12 13.09 -31.69
N GLU A 476 -42.03 13.71 -32.44
CA GLU A 476 -42.21 15.16 -32.42
C GLU A 476 -42.75 15.62 -31.06
N GLN A 477 -43.73 14.91 -30.51
CA GLN A 477 -44.29 15.22 -29.20
C GLN A 477 -43.27 14.98 -28.07
N ILE A 478 -42.43 13.95 -28.19
CA ILE A 478 -41.30 13.72 -27.28
C ILE A 478 -40.35 14.91 -27.34
N ASN A 479 -39.93 15.33 -28.53
CA ASN A 479 -39.02 16.47 -28.71
C ASN A 479 -39.58 17.78 -28.15
N GLU A 480 -40.85 18.09 -28.41
CA GLU A 480 -41.50 19.29 -27.88
C GLU A 480 -41.49 19.30 -26.35
N LYS A 481 -41.86 18.17 -25.72
CA LYS A 481 -41.94 18.08 -24.27
C LYS A 481 -40.56 18.15 -23.60
N PHE A 482 -39.54 17.55 -24.20
CA PHE A 482 -38.16 17.66 -23.73
C PHE A 482 -37.61 19.08 -23.85
N ARG A 483 -37.96 19.82 -24.91
CA ARG A 483 -37.59 21.23 -25.08
C ARG A 483 -38.30 22.17 -24.11
N ALA A 484 -39.52 21.82 -23.71
CA ALA A 484 -40.31 22.58 -22.74
C ALA A 484 -39.94 22.30 -21.27
N ALA A 485 -39.05 21.34 -21.02
CA ALA A 485 -38.56 21.01 -19.69
C ALA A 485 -37.90 22.23 -19.03
N GLN A 486 -38.27 22.51 -17.79
CA GLN A 486 -37.81 23.70 -17.06
C GLN A 486 -36.58 23.43 -16.19
N TYR A 487 -36.45 22.20 -15.69
CA TYR A 487 -35.39 21.84 -14.78
C TYR A 487 -34.19 21.26 -15.55
N PHE A 488 -33.00 21.73 -15.20
CA PHE A 488 -31.73 21.08 -15.52
C PHE A 488 -30.78 21.30 -14.33
N PRO A 489 -29.95 20.31 -13.92
CA PRO A 489 -29.15 20.44 -12.70
C PRO A 489 -28.17 21.62 -12.74
N GLN A 490 -28.26 22.53 -11.76
CA GLN A 490 -27.49 23.80 -11.77
C GLN A 490 -25.98 23.55 -11.71
N GLU A 491 -25.52 22.57 -10.94
CA GLU A 491 -24.09 22.22 -10.84
C GLU A 491 -23.48 21.84 -12.19
N ILE A 492 -24.27 21.18 -13.05
CA ILE A 492 -23.85 20.79 -14.40
C ILE A 492 -23.79 22.02 -15.32
N ILE A 493 -24.74 22.94 -15.19
CA ILE A 493 -24.74 24.22 -15.92
C ILE A 493 -23.48 25.02 -15.57
N ASP A 494 -23.17 25.16 -14.28
CA ASP A 494 -22.02 25.91 -13.80
C ASP A 494 -20.71 25.30 -14.32
N ALA A 495 -20.57 23.97 -14.24
CA ALA A 495 -19.41 23.25 -14.77
C ALA A 495 -19.26 23.41 -16.31
N LEU A 496 -20.37 23.43 -17.05
CA LEU A 496 -20.35 23.70 -18.50
C LEU A 496 -19.93 25.14 -18.79
N TYR A 497 -20.38 26.14 -18.02
CA TYR A 497 -19.91 27.51 -18.15
C TYR A 497 -18.41 27.63 -17.85
N GLU A 498 -17.92 26.95 -16.82
CA GLU A 498 -16.49 26.89 -16.51
C GLU A 498 -15.68 26.29 -17.66
N PHE A 499 -16.15 25.17 -18.23
CA PHE A 499 -15.54 24.56 -19.40
C PHE A 499 -15.53 25.51 -20.61
N LEU A 500 -16.68 26.13 -20.92
CA LEU A 500 -16.78 27.09 -22.03
C LEU A 500 -15.90 28.33 -21.81
N SER A 501 -15.60 28.70 -20.55
CA SER A 501 -14.71 29.82 -20.25
C SER A 501 -13.23 29.58 -20.60
N ILE A 502 -12.83 28.32 -20.77
CA ILE A 502 -11.45 27.93 -21.08
C ILE A 502 -11.30 27.37 -22.51
N VAL A 503 -12.39 26.99 -23.16
CA VAL A 503 -12.38 26.43 -24.52
C VAL A 503 -12.38 27.55 -25.57
N ASN A 504 -11.28 27.66 -26.31
CA ASN A 504 -11.10 28.68 -27.35
C ASN A 504 -11.24 28.12 -28.78
N THR A 505 -11.81 26.93 -28.93
CA THR A 505 -11.95 26.21 -30.22
C THR A 505 -13.38 25.69 -30.42
N PRO A 506 -13.81 25.41 -31.66
CA PRO A 506 -15.13 24.81 -31.91
C PRO A 506 -15.32 23.49 -31.17
N ILE A 507 -16.54 23.26 -30.66
CA ILE A 507 -16.91 22.06 -29.90
C ILE A 507 -17.81 21.16 -30.76
N ALA A 508 -17.50 19.87 -30.81
CA ALA A 508 -18.38 18.86 -31.39
C ALA A 508 -19.19 18.18 -30.29
N VAL A 509 -20.50 18.42 -30.25
CA VAL A 509 -21.42 17.79 -29.29
C VAL A 509 -21.98 16.50 -29.89
N ARG A 510 -21.91 15.40 -29.14
CA ARG A 510 -22.44 14.10 -29.56
C ARG A 510 -23.17 13.43 -28.41
N SER A 511 -24.32 12.82 -28.71
CA SER A 511 -25.03 11.96 -27.77
C SER A 511 -24.47 10.53 -27.80
N SER A 512 -24.36 9.91 -26.62
CA SER A 512 -24.31 8.46 -26.55
C SER A 512 -25.73 7.94 -26.73
N SER A 513 -25.88 7.04 -27.69
CA SER A 513 -27.11 6.27 -27.87
C SER A 513 -27.15 5.11 -26.89
#